data_AF-A0A314Z652-F1
#
_entry.id   AF-A0A314Z652-F1
#
_cell.length_a   1.000
_cell.length_b   1.000
_cell.length_c   1.000
_cell.angle_alpha   90.00
_cell.angle_beta   90.00
_cell.angle_gamma   90.00
#
_symmetry.space_group_name_H-M   'P 1'
#
loop_
_entity.id
_entity.type
_entity.pdbx_description
1 polymer ?
#
loop_
_entity_poly.entity_id
_entity_poly.type
_entity_poly.pdbx_seq_one_letter_code
_entity_poly.pdbx_strand_id
1 'polypeptide(L)'
;MPNVANLQNVGDRLYDEALYEAAKIIFAFISNWAKLAITLVKLKQFQGAVDAARKANSAKTWKEVCFACVDAEEFRLAQICGLNIIIQVICCI
;
A
#
# COMPACT_ATOMS: atom_id res chain seq x y z
N MET A 1 7.32 22.22 12.18
CA MET A 1 5.90 21.95 11.86
C MET A 1 5.44 20.79 12.74
N PRO A 2 4.65 21.04 13.79
CA PRO A 2 4.35 20.02 14.80
C PRO A 2 3.24 19.08 14.29
N ASN A 3 3.28 17.82 14.72
CA ASN A 3 2.17 16.84 14.76
C ASN A 3 1.96 15.83 13.61
N VAL A 4 2.83 15.72 12.60
CA VAL A 4 2.76 14.57 11.66
C VAL A 4 2.97 13.23 12.37
N ALA A 5 3.81 13.21 13.41
CA ALA A 5 4.06 12.01 14.21
C ALA A 5 2.81 11.48 14.92
N ASN A 6 1.89 12.36 15.36
CA ASN A 6 0.70 11.93 16.09
C ASN A 6 -0.35 11.31 15.14
N LEU A 7 -0.49 11.88 13.94
CA LEU A 7 -1.38 11.34 12.90
C LEU A 7 -0.95 9.96 12.43
N GLN A 8 0.35 9.69 12.33
CA GLN A 8 0.84 8.36 11.96
C GLN A 8 0.54 7.33 13.06
N ASN A 9 0.76 7.66 14.32
CA ASN A 9 0.40 6.80 15.45
C ASN A 9 -1.11 6.52 15.51
N VAL A 10 -1.94 7.53 15.22
CA VAL A 10 -3.39 7.36 15.14
C VAL A 10 -3.74 6.39 14.00
N GLY A 11 -3.18 6.59 12.81
CA GLY A 11 -3.39 5.68 11.67
C GLY A 11 -2.97 4.23 11.97
N ASP A 12 -1.87 4.05 12.69
CA ASP A 12 -1.39 2.73 13.10
C ASP A 12 -2.33 2.06 14.12
N ARG A 13 -2.82 2.80 15.10
CA ARG A 13 -3.83 2.30 16.04
C ARG A 13 -5.13 1.91 15.33
N LEU A 14 -5.60 2.73 14.39
CA LEU A 14 -6.77 2.40 13.57
C LEU A 14 -6.55 1.14 12.72
N TYR A 15 -5.33 0.93 12.23
CA TYR A 15 -4.96 -0.29 11.52
C TYR A 15 -5.02 -1.52 12.43
N ASP A 16 -4.47 -1.41 13.64
CA ASP A 16 -4.47 -2.49 14.65
C ASP A 16 -5.89 -2.82 15.15
N GLU A 17 -6.77 -1.80 15.24
CA GLU A 17 -8.19 -1.96 15.55
C GLU A 17 -9.03 -2.47 14.35
N ALA A 18 -8.39 -2.82 13.22
CA ALA A 18 -9.02 -3.29 11.98
C ALA A 18 -9.99 -2.29 11.32
N LEU A 19 -9.90 -1.00 11.67
CA LEU A 19 -10.69 0.10 11.09
C LEU A 19 -10.02 0.64 9.83
N TYR A 20 -9.90 -0.21 8.81
CA TYR A 20 -9.10 0.09 7.61
C TYR A 20 -9.63 1.26 6.77
N GLU A 21 -10.95 1.49 6.71
CA GLU A 21 -11.53 2.62 5.97
C GLU A 21 -11.14 3.98 6.56
N ALA A 22 -11.10 4.08 7.89
CA ALA A 22 -10.67 5.30 8.57
C ALA A 22 -9.14 5.47 8.49
N ALA A 23 -8.39 4.36 8.63
CA ALA A 23 -6.93 4.37 8.42
C ALA A 23 -6.54 4.84 7.00
N LYS A 24 -7.32 4.46 5.98
CA LYS A 24 -7.13 4.93 4.59
C LYS A 24 -7.12 6.46 4.48
N ILE A 25 -8.11 7.12 5.10
CA ILE A 25 -8.23 8.58 5.06
C ILE A 25 -7.01 9.24 5.71
N ILE A 26 -6.60 8.71 6.87
CA ILE A 26 -5.44 9.20 7.63
C ILE A 26 -4.16 9.03 6.82
N PHE A 27 -3.89 7.85 6.25
CA PHE A 27 -2.67 7.59 5.48
C PHE A 27 -2.63 8.38 4.16
N ALA A 28 -3.78 8.61 3.53
CA ALA A 28 -3.88 9.50 2.38
C ALA A 28 -3.55 10.96 2.76
N PHE A 29 -4.04 11.42 3.90
CA PHE A 29 -3.76 12.77 4.41
C PHE A 29 -2.27 12.97 4.74
N ILE A 30 -1.63 11.98 5.38
CA ILE A 30 -0.19 12.01 5.69
C ILE A 30 0.67 11.80 4.43
N SER A 31 0.07 11.43 3.29
CA SER A 31 0.79 11.01 2.07
C SER A 31 1.70 9.80 2.29
N ASN A 32 1.37 8.93 3.25
CA ASN A 32 2.09 7.68 3.48
C ASN A 32 1.54 6.59 2.56
N TRP A 33 1.99 6.62 1.30
CA TRP A 33 1.50 5.72 0.24
C TRP A 33 1.80 4.24 0.49
N ALA A 34 2.88 3.93 1.23
CA ALA A 34 3.24 2.55 1.56
C ALA A 34 2.23 1.91 2.52
N LYS A 35 1.91 2.59 3.62
CA LYS A 35 0.86 2.13 4.55
C LYS A 35 -0.52 2.17 3.91
N LEU A 36 -0.79 3.19 3.09
CA LEU A 36 -2.04 3.30 2.34
C LEU A 36 -2.29 2.08 1.43
N ALA A 37 -1.28 1.65 0.68
CA ALA A 37 -1.39 0.47 -0.18
C ALA A 37 -1.71 -0.80 0.62
N ILE A 38 -1.06 -0.99 1.77
CA ILE A 38 -1.29 -2.15 2.65
C ILE A 38 -2.70 -2.11 3.25
N THR A 39 -3.20 -0.93 3.66
CA THR A 39 -4.61 -0.78 4.09
C THR A 39 -5.61 -1.10 2.98
N LEU A 40 -5.36 -0.63 1.76
CA LEU A 40 -6.24 -0.85 0.62
C LEU A 40 -6.30 -2.32 0.23
N VAL A 41 -5.18 -3.03 0.35
CA VAL A 41 -5.11 -4.48 0.20
C VAL A 41 -6.02 -5.19 1.21
N LYS A 42 -6.01 -4.79 2.49
CA LYS A 42 -6.91 -5.37 3.51
C LYS A 42 -8.39 -5.11 3.22
N LEU A 43 -8.70 -3.97 2.58
CA LEU A 43 -10.04 -3.64 2.10
C LEU A 43 -10.43 -4.34 0.78
N LYS A 44 -9.57 -5.22 0.23
CA LYS A 44 -9.75 -5.86 -1.08
C LYS A 44 -9.88 -4.87 -2.25
N GLN A 45 -9.39 -3.64 -2.08
CA GLN A 45 -9.39 -2.60 -3.11
C GLN A 45 -8.06 -2.63 -3.87
N PHE A 46 -7.85 -3.67 -4.67
CA PHE A 46 -6.56 -3.93 -5.33
C PHE A 46 -6.17 -2.86 -6.35
N GLN A 47 -7.13 -2.33 -7.12
CA GLN A 47 -6.88 -1.26 -8.08
C GLN A 47 -6.28 -0.02 -7.37
N GLY A 48 -6.91 0.42 -6.28
CA GLY A 48 -6.41 1.54 -5.47
C GLY A 48 -5.07 1.24 -4.80
N ALA A 49 -4.85 -0.02 -4.38
CA ALA A 49 -3.57 -0.44 -3.80
C ALA A 49 -2.42 -0.36 -4.82
N VAL A 50 -2.66 -0.73 -6.08
CA VAL A 50 -1.68 -0.61 -7.17
C VAL A 50 -1.33 0.85 -7.45
N ASP A 51 -2.33 1.74 -7.49
CA ASP A 51 -2.10 3.17 -7.68
C ASP A 51 -1.32 3.78 -6.50
N ALA A 52 -1.63 3.38 -5.27
CA ALA A 52 -0.88 3.78 -4.09
C ALA A 52 0.56 3.24 -4.10
N ALA A 53 0.78 1.99 -4.51
CA ALA A 53 2.10 1.39 -4.65
C ALA A 53 2.97 2.11 -5.69
N ARG A 54 2.35 2.55 -6.80
CA ARG A 54 3.01 3.35 -7.83
C ARG A 54 3.48 4.70 -7.28
N LYS A 55 2.69 5.35 -6.43
CA LYS A 55 3.07 6.60 -5.74
C LYS A 55 4.12 6.38 -4.66
N ALA A 56 4.09 5.24 -3.98
CA ALA A 56 5.08 4.88 -2.95
C ALA A 56 6.48 4.63 -3.56
N ASN A 57 6.54 4.16 -4.81
CA ASN A 57 7.76 3.86 -5.54
C ASN A 57 8.75 3.01 -4.72
N SER A 58 8.25 1.99 -4.02
CA SER A 58 9.08 1.11 -3.18
C SER A 58 8.88 -0.36 -3.53
N ALA A 59 9.99 -1.06 -3.77
CA ALA A 59 9.96 -2.48 -4.13
C ALA A 59 9.33 -3.34 -3.02
N LYS A 60 9.46 -2.90 -1.75
CA LYS A 60 8.80 -3.55 -0.61
C LYS A 60 7.27 -3.47 -0.74
N THR A 61 6.73 -2.29 -1.02
CA THR A 61 5.28 -2.09 -1.18
C THR A 61 4.73 -2.90 -2.35
N TRP A 62 5.44 -2.95 -3.48
CA TRP A 62 4.99 -3.74 -4.63
C TRP A 62 4.97 -5.24 -4.35
N LYS A 63 5.94 -5.78 -3.60
CA LYS A 63 5.95 -7.19 -3.19
C LYS A 63 4.72 -7.52 -2.35
N GLU A 64 4.45 -6.74 -1.31
CA GLU A 64 3.28 -6.94 -0.44
C GLU A 64 1.96 -6.89 -1.23
N VAL A 65 1.80 -5.89 -2.11
CA VAL A 65 0.61 -5.76 -2.95
C VAL A 65 0.49 -6.93 -3.94
N CYS A 66 1.60 -7.37 -4.53
CA CYS A 66 1.59 -8.51 -5.45
C CYS A 66 1.19 -9.81 -4.77
N PHE A 67 1.75 -10.10 -3.59
CA PHE A 67 1.37 -11.30 -2.83
C PHE A 67 -0.11 -11.29 -2.48
N ALA A 68 -0.63 -10.14 -2.03
CA ALA A 68 -2.04 -10.06 -1.70
C ALA A 68 -2.98 -10.12 -2.92
N CYS A 69 -2.56 -9.62 -4.09
CA CYS A 69 -3.30 -9.82 -5.33
C CYS A 69 -3.32 -11.30 -5.75
N VAL A 70 -2.23 -12.04 -5.53
CA VAL A 70 -2.17 -13.49 -5.81
C VAL A 70 -3.04 -14.27 -4.82
N ASP A 71 -2.99 -13.95 -3.53
CA ASP A 71 -3.83 -14.56 -2.50
C ASP A 71 -5.34 -14.33 -2.75
N ALA A 72 -5.67 -13.23 -3.42
CA ALA A 72 -7.04 -12.89 -3.80
C ALA A 72 -7.43 -13.39 -5.20
N GLU A 73 -6.58 -14.19 -5.86
CA GLU A 73 -6.78 -14.73 -7.21
C GLU A 73 -6.98 -13.67 -8.31
N GLU A 74 -6.54 -12.42 -8.05
CA GLU A 74 -6.59 -11.29 -8.99
C GLU A 74 -5.36 -11.29 -9.91
N PHE A 75 -5.25 -12.33 -10.74
CA PHE A 75 -4.06 -12.60 -11.55
C PHE A 75 -3.73 -11.50 -12.57
N ARG A 76 -4.75 -10.79 -13.06
CA ARG A 76 -4.55 -9.68 -14.01
C ARG A 76 -3.82 -8.50 -13.38
N LEU A 77 -4.16 -8.17 -12.13
CA LEU A 77 -3.48 -7.12 -11.36
C LEU A 77 -2.13 -7.63 -10.85
N ALA A 78 -2.04 -8.89 -10.43
CA ALA A 78 -0.78 -9.51 -10.00
C ALA A 78 0.30 -9.47 -11.09
N GLN A 79 -0.07 -9.68 -12.36
CA GLN A 79 0.87 -9.59 -13.49
C GLN A 79 1.46 -8.17 -13.62
N ILE A 80 0.63 -7.13 -13.46
CA ILE A 80 1.07 -5.72 -13.50
C ILE A 80 1.99 -5.42 -12.31
N CYS A 81 1.64 -5.89 -11.12
CA CYS A 81 2.47 -5.76 -9.93
C CYS A 81 3.83 -6.46 -10.10
N GLY A 82 3.83 -7.68 -10.62
CA GLY A 82 5.04 -8.49 -10.85
C GLY A 82 6.04 -7.81 -11.79
N LEU A 83 5.56 -7.24 -12.90
CA LEU A 83 6.41 -6.49 -13.82
C LEU A 83 7.08 -5.29 -13.14
N ASN A 84 6.33 -4.53 -12.34
CA ASN A 84 6.86 -3.37 -11.62
C ASN A 84 7.87 -3.75 -10.53
N ILE A 85 7.71 -4.91 -9.88
CA ILE A 85 8.72 -5.44 -8.94
C ILE A 85 10.05 -5.68 -9.67
N ILE A 86 10.01 -6.34 -10.82
CA ILE A 86 11.22 -6.68 -11.60
C ILE A 86 11.92 -5.40 -12.06
N ILE A 87 11.17 -4.44 -12.62
CA ILE A 87 11.71 -3.16 -13.09
C ILE A 87 12.35 -2.37 -11.95
N GLN A 88 11.68 -2.27 -10.79
CA GLN A 88 12.25 -1.56 -9.64
C GLN A 88 13.52 -2.21 -9.09
N VAL A 89 13.59 -3.54 -9.10
CA VAL A 89 14.79 -4.26 -8.62
C VAL A 89 15.95 -4.11 -9.61
N ILE A 90 15.66 -4.10 -10.93
CA ILE A 90 16.69 -3.95 -11.98
C ILE A 90 17.21 -2.52 -12.08
N CYS A 91 16.35 -1.50 -11.92
CA CYS A 91 16.78 -0.10 -12.05
C CYS A 91 17.61 0.42 -10.86
N CYS A 92 17.66 -0.34 -9.76
CA CYS A 92 18.49 -0.03 -8.58
C CYS A 92 19.87 -0.72 -8.59
N ILE A 93 20.21 -1.45 -9.65
CA ILE A 93 21.56 -2.00 -9.94
C ILE A 93 22.20 -1.14 -11.03
#